data_AF-A0AB39NWV3-F1
#
_entry.id   AF-A0AB39NWV3-F1
#
_cell.length_a   1.000
_cell.length_b   1.000
_cell.length_c   1.000
_cell.angle_alpha   90.00
_cell.angle_beta   90.00
_cell.angle_gamma   90.00
#
_symmetry.space_group_name_H-M   'P 1'
#
loop_
_entity.id
_entity.type
_entity.pdbx_description
1 polymer ?
#
loop_
_entity_poly.entity_id
_entity_poly.type
_entity_poly.pdbx_seq_one_letter_code
_entity_poly.pdbx_strand_id
1 'polypeptide(L)'
;MPLARILAGTSSVLATLTLSGCSLVWNCTDTTAEREEAGVRVEVVNTDGRPSGVTAEVLDWRREPHPQVPADGDQVHFDIRFQGVDGEWNGPVVDVCAVDEERVVLGCQEVYVQEAFGHLGRHTGDGWLGVEDPERTAEVLVIPNDRSDQDLRSCDQDMKDGGGIHPPDSPLPGDQL
;
A
#
# COMPACT_ATOMS: atom_id res chain seq x y z
N MET A 1 -17.40 86.08 -8.28
CA MET A 1 -15.96 86.02 -8.62
C MET A 1 -15.17 86.03 -7.33
N PRO A 2 -14.08 85.25 -7.23
CA PRO A 2 -13.90 83.93 -6.60
C PRO A 2 -13.42 84.07 -5.11
N LEU A 3 -13.08 83.10 -4.27
CA LEU A 3 -12.57 81.74 -4.41
C LEU A 3 -12.73 81.06 -3.03
N ALA A 4 -13.44 79.94 -2.94
CA ALA A 4 -13.38 79.05 -1.78
C ALA A 4 -12.05 78.30 -1.84
N ARG A 5 -11.24 78.37 -0.77
CA ARG A 5 -10.02 77.57 -0.63
C ARG A 5 -10.24 76.53 0.46
N ILE A 6 -10.45 75.30 0.01
CA ILE A 6 -10.42 74.08 0.82
C ILE A 6 -8.95 73.71 1.01
N LEU A 7 -8.47 73.72 2.25
CA LEU A 7 -7.18 73.14 2.62
C LEU A 7 -7.39 71.65 2.88
N ALA A 8 -7.04 70.83 1.89
CA ALA A 8 -6.97 69.38 2.04
C ALA A 8 -5.73 69.02 2.86
N GLY A 9 -5.93 68.46 4.05
CA GLY A 9 -4.89 67.84 4.84
C GLY A 9 -4.57 66.45 4.30
N THR A 10 -3.33 66.21 3.90
CA THR A 10 -2.84 64.87 3.57
C THR A 10 -1.87 64.42 4.66
N SER A 11 -2.40 63.79 5.71
CA SER A 11 -1.58 62.95 6.60
C SER A 11 -1.37 61.61 5.90
N SER A 12 -0.19 61.42 5.31
CA SER A 12 0.25 60.11 4.83
C SER A 12 0.56 59.23 6.04
N VAL A 13 -0.42 58.43 6.46
CA VAL A 13 -0.18 57.30 7.35
C VAL A 13 0.52 56.23 6.53
N LEU A 14 1.82 56.05 6.76
CA LEU A 14 2.56 54.87 6.32
C LEU A 14 1.92 53.64 6.99
N ALA A 15 1.08 52.91 6.25
CA ALA A 15 0.61 51.61 6.68
C ALA A 15 1.75 50.60 6.48
N THR A 16 2.50 50.32 7.54
CA THR A 16 3.35 49.14 7.64
C THR A 16 2.46 47.91 7.61
N LEU A 17 2.31 47.31 6.43
CA LEU A 17 1.84 45.95 6.27
C LEU A 17 2.88 45.01 6.90
N THR A 18 2.74 44.76 8.20
CA THR A 18 3.38 43.63 8.83
C THR A 18 2.73 42.39 8.23
N LEU A 19 3.40 41.73 7.28
CA LEU A 19 3.07 40.35 6.95
C LEU A 19 3.31 39.54 8.21
N SER A 20 2.28 39.36 9.04
CA SER A 20 2.28 38.28 10.02
C SER A 20 2.50 37.01 9.22
N GLY A 21 3.66 36.38 9.45
CA GLY A 21 4.08 35.21 8.71
C GLY A 21 2.94 34.22 8.58
N CYS A 22 2.83 33.60 7.41
CA CYS A 22 2.02 32.42 7.21
C CYS A 22 2.56 31.30 8.10
N SER A 23 2.22 31.33 9.38
CA SER A 23 2.18 30.16 10.25
C SER A 23 0.94 29.36 9.84
N LEU A 24 0.88 28.92 8.58
CA LEU A 24 0.04 27.79 8.24
C LEU A 24 0.72 26.63 8.97
N VAL A 25 0.20 26.30 10.14
CA VAL A 25 0.40 24.98 10.74
C VAL A 25 -0.11 24.04 9.66
N TRP A 26 0.80 23.39 8.93
CA TRP A 26 0.45 22.38 7.95
C TRP A 26 -0.29 21.30 8.74
N ASN A 27 -1.61 21.26 8.60
CA ASN A 27 -2.43 20.28 9.29
C ASN A 27 -2.34 18.98 8.50
N CYS A 28 -1.26 18.24 8.78
CA CYS A 28 -1.04 16.92 8.21
C CYS A 28 -1.88 15.90 9.00
N THR A 29 -2.44 14.92 8.30
CA THR A 29 -3.20 13.85 8.93
C THR A 29 -2.84 12.54 8.26
N ASP A 30 -2.48 11.55 9.08
CA ASP A 30 -2.31 10.17 8.65
C ASP A 30 -3.53 9.35 9.07
N THR A 31 -3.98 8.51 8.14
CA THR A 31 -4.98 7.48 8.39
C THR A 31 -4.57 6.19 7.70
N THR A 32 -5.09 5.07 8.15
CA THR A 32 -4.85 3.76 7.55
C THR A 32 -6.13 3.27 6.93
N ALA A 33 -6.06 2.78 5.69
CA ALA A 33 -7.15 2.12 5.02
C ALA A 33 -7.55 0.85 5.79
N GLU A 34 -8.83 0.49 5.72
CA GLU A 34 -9.28 -0.79 6.25
C GLU A 34 -8.70 -1.95 5.41
N ARG A 35 -8.40 -3.05 6.09
CA ARG A 35 -8.01 -4.28 5.41
C ARG A 35 -9.25 -4.92 4.81
N GLU A 36 -9.19 -5.15 3.52
CA GLU A 36 -10.23 -5.84 2.77
C GLU A 36 -10.12 -7.36 2.93
N GLU A 37 -11.20 -8.07 2.62
CA GLU A 37 -11.28 -9.52 2.77
C GLU A 37 -10.25 -10.24 1.88
N ALA A 38 -9.42 -11.07 2.50
CA ALA A 38 -8.44 -11.89 1.79
C ALA A 38 -9.11 -13.07 1.06
N GLY A 39 -8.54 -13.46 -0.07
CA GLY A 39 -9.08 -14.56 -0.87
C GLY A 39 -8.07 -15.18 -1.81
N VAL A 40 -8.38 -16.37 -2.32
CA VAL A 40 -7.56 -17.05 -3.35
C VAL A 40 -7.52 -16.23 -4.64
N ARG A 41 -8.62 -15.54 -4.98
CA ARG A 41 -8.75 -14.67 -6.15
C ARG A 41 -9.43 -13.38 -5.70
N VAL A 42 -8.76 -12.25 -5.88
CA VAL A 42 -9.25 -10.95 -5.41
C VAL A 42 -9.05 -9.87 -6.46
N GLU A 43 -9.91 -8.87 -6.45
CA GLU A 43 -9.70 -7.63 -7.20
C GLU A 43 -8.89 -6.68 -6.33
N VAL A 44 -7.74 -6.23 -6.83
CA VAL A 44 -6.83 -5.36 -6.09
C VAL A 44 -7.48 -3.98 -5.93
N VAL A 45 -7.46 -3.43 -4.73
CA VAL A 45 -8.01 -2.12 -4.39
C VAL A 45 -6.93 -1.14 -3.96
N ASN A 46 -7.13 0.13 -4.25
CA ASN A 46 -6.26 1.19 -3.72
C ASN A 46 -6.61 1.55 -2.27
N THR A 47 -5.92 2.54 -1.70
CA THR A 47 -6.15 3.02 -0.32
C THR A 47 -7.53 3.64 -0.08
N ASP A 48 -8.26 4.03 -1.13
CA ASP A 48 -9.66 4.45 -1.05
C ASP A 48 -10.66 3.26 -1.07
N GLY A 49 -10.19 2.01 -1.12
CA GLY A 49 -11.01 0.81 -1.30
C GLY A 49 -11.58 0.67 -2.72
N ARG A 50 -11.04 1.42 -3.70
CA ARG A 50 -11.53 1.38 -5.09
C ARG A 50 -10.80 0.32 -5.88
N PRO A 51 -11.52 -0.50 -6.67
CA PRO A 51 -10.90 -1.46 -7.57
C PRO A 51 -9.95 -0.81 -8.59
N SER A 52 -8.78 -1.42 -8.74
CA SER A 52 -7.75 -1.04 -9.72
C SER A 52 -8.01 -1.58 -11.12
N GLY A 53 -8.94 -2.54 -11.27
CA GLY A 53 -9.10 -3.33 -12.50
C GLY A 53 -8.07 -4.46 -12.65
N VAL A 54 -7.17 -4.63 -11.67
CA VAL A 54 -6.23 -5.75 -11.61
C VAL A 54 -6.80 -6.86 -10.71
N THR A 55 -6.77 -8.11 -11.18
CA THR A 55 -7.10 -9.29 -10.37
C THR A 55 -5.81 -10.02 -9.99
N ALA A 56 -5.62 -10.32 -8.71
CA ALA A 56 -4.56 -11.20 -8.21
C ALA A 56 -5.15 -12.56 -7.81
N GLU A 57 -4.46 -13.64 -8.13
CA GLU A 57 -4.96 -15.00 -7.91
C GLU A 57 -3.84 -15.98 -7.60
N VAL A 58 -3.94 -16.69 -6.48
CA VAL A 58 -3.13 -17.88 -6.19
C VAL A 58 -3.68 -19.03 -7.03
N LEU A 59 -2.84 -19.57 -7.92
CA LEU A 59 -3.21 -20.63 -8.86
C LEU A 59 -3.07 -22.02 -8.25
N ASP A 60 -1.98 -22.23 -7.52
CA ASP A 60 -1.66 -23.48 -6.84
C ASP A 60 -0.70 -23.18 -5.68
N TRP A 61 -0.61 -24.09 -4.72
CA TRP A 61 0.41 -24.04 -3.69
C TRP A 61 0.70 -25.44 -3.14
N ARG A 62 1.90 -25.63 -2.62
CA ARG A 62 2.33 -26.89 -2.01
C ARG A 62 3.42 -26.67 -0.97
N ARG A 63 3.53 -27.63 -0.06
CA ARG A 63 4.64 -27.72 0.89
C ARG A 63 5.74 -28.57 0.26
N GLU A 64 6.92 -28.00 0.14
CA GLU A 64 8.10 -28.72 -0.35
C GLU A 64 9.39 -28.03 0.10
N PRO A 65 10.55 -28.69 0.07
CA PRO A 65 11.80 -28.05 0.46
C PRO A 65 12.21 -26.95 -0.50
N HIS A 66 12.59 -25.78 0.03
CA HIS A 66 13.07 -24.66 -0.78
C HIS A 66 14.36 -25.05 -1.53
N PRO A 67 14.42 -24.94 -2.87
CA PRO A 67 15.55 -25.46 -3.65
C PRO A 67 16.89 -24.76 -3.34
N GLN A 68 16.86 -23.50 -2.90
CA GLN A 68 18.07 -22.76 -2.50
C GLN A 68 18.49 -23.00 -1.03
N VAL A 69 17.57 -23.39 -0.15
CA VAL A 69 17.82 -23.60 1.29
C VAL A 69 17.14 -24.88 1.80
N PRO A 70 17.39 -26.05 1.18
CA PRO A 70 16.65 -27.28 1.50
C PRO A 70 16.92 -27.81 2.91
N ALA A 71 17.96 -27.33 3.59
CA ALA A 71 18.28 -27.67 4.97
C ALA A 71 17.27 -27.09 5.98
N ASP A 72 16.52 -26.05 5.58
CA ASP A 72 15.52 -25.39 6.42
C ASP A 72 14.19 -26.18 6.45
N GLY A 73 14.10 -27.27 5.70
CA GLY A 73 12.91 -28.12 5.62
C GLY A 73 11.91 -27.63 4.59
N ASP A 74 10.66 -28.04 4.76
CA ASP A 74 9.56 -27.64 3.89
C ASP A 74 9.26 -26.14 4.06
N GLN A 75 8.88 -25.50 2.96
CA GLN A 75 8.32 -24.15 2.92
C GLN A 75 7.06 -24.19 2.05
N VAL A 76 6.28 -23.11 2.06
CA VAL A 76 5.08 -23.02 1.22
C VAL A 76 5.44 -22.35 -0.09
N HIS A 77 5.47 -23.13 -1.16
CA HIS A 77 5.65 -22.65 -2.52
C HIS A 77 4.27 -22.39 -3.14
N PHE A 78 4.08 -21.22 -3.75
CA PHE A 78 2.83 -20.86 -4.41
C PHE A 78 3.07 -20.28 -5.80
N ASP A 79 2.12 -20.50 -6.70
CA ASP A 79 2.03 -19.87 -8.00
C ASP A 79 0.98 -18.76 -7.95
N ILE A 80 1.28 -17.59 -8.52
CA ILE A 80 0.38 -16.43 -8.55
C ILE A 80 0.23 -15.87 -9.96
N ARG A 81 -0.93 -15.27 -10.23
CA ARG A 81 -1.22 -14.56 -11.48
C ARG A 81 -1.88 -13.22 -11.23
N PHE A 82 -1.43 -12.22 -11.98
CA PHE A 82 -2.09 -10.93 -12.11
C PHE A 82 -2.74 -10.80 -13.49
N GLN A 83 -4.00 -10.36 -13.54
CA GLN A 83 -4.78 -10.10 -14.76
C GLN A 83 -5.22 -8.64 -14.80
N GLY A 84 -5.37 -8.05 -15.98
CA GLY A 84 -5.78 -6.64 -16.14
C GLY A 84 -4.62 -5.64 -16.05
N VAL A 85 -3.38 -6.11 -16.12
CA VAL A 85 -2.18 -5.25 -16.06
C VAL A 85 -1.91 -4.64 -17.44
N ASP A 86 -2.37 -3.41 -17.66
CA ASP A 86 -2.11 -2.66 -18.89
C ASP A 86 -0.82 -1.83 -18.78
N GLY A 87 0.26 -2.36 -19.34
CA GLY A 87 1.33 -1.55 -19.95
C GLY A 87 2.26 -0.68 -19.08
N GLU A 88 2.14 -0.64 -17.76
CA GLU A 88 3.05 0.18 -16.92
C GLU A 88 4.06 -0.64 -16.09
N TRP A 89 5.23 -0.03 -15.90
CA TRP A 89 6.30 -0.48 -15.01
C TRP A 89 5.95 -0.34 -13.52
N ASN A 90 4.78 0.19 -13.15
CA ASN A 90 4.34 0.39 -11.77
C ASN A 90 2.99 -0.30 -11.57
N GLY A 91 2.99 -1.62 -11.49
CA GLY A 91 1.76 -2.35 -11.15
C GLY A 91 1.67 -2.64 -9.65
N PRO A 92 0.52 -3.15 -9.18
CA PRO A 92 0.23 -3.27 -7.76
C PRO A 92 1.20 -4.20 -7.02
N VAL A 93 1.27 -3.98 -5.72
CA VAL A 93 1.97 -4.83 -4.75
C VAL A 93 0.93 -5.37 -3.79
N VAL A 94 0.89 -6.67 -3.58
CA VAL A 94 -0.09 -7.33 -2.70
C VAL A 94 0.63 -8.20 -1.69
N ASP A 95 0.04 -8.37 -0.51
CA ASP A 95 0.49 -9.40 0.44
C ASP A 95 -0.11 -10.76 0.07
N VAL A 96 0.73 -11.78 0.04
CA VAL A 96 0.33 -13.19 -0.05
C VAL A 96 0.67 -13.88 1.26
N CYS A 97 -0.32 -14.51 1.88
CA CYS A 97 -0.22 -15.08 3.22
C CYS A 97 -0.57 -16.56 3.24
N ALA A 98 0.22 -17.37 3.94
CA ALA A 98 -0.14 -18.70 4.36
C ALA A 98 -0.96 -18.61 5.64
N VAL A 99 -2.08 -19.32 5.70
CA VAL A 99 -2.98 -19.33 6.86
C VAL A 99 -3.33 -20.76 7.28
N ASP A 100 -3.73 -20.94 8.54
CA ASP A 100 -4.29 -22.19 9.03
C ASP A 100 -5.80 -22.34 8.76
N GLU A 101 -6.40 -23.43 9.25
CA GLU A 101 -7.82 -23.75 9.04
C GLU A 101 -8.79 -22.69 9.59
N GLU A 102 -8.33 -21.87 10.53
CA GLU A 102 -9.11 -20.78 11.13
C GLU A 102 -8.82 -19.44 10.46
N ARG A 103 -8.01 -19.41 9.38
CA ARG A 103 -7.51 -18.21 8.71
C ARG A 103 -6.60 -17.33 9.58
N VAL A 104 -5.90 -17.94 10.53
CA VAL A 104 -4.83 -17.27 11.28
C VAL A 104 -3.55 -17.29 10.44
N VAL A 105 -2.91 -16.14 10.32
CA VAL A 105 -1.69 -15.95 9.54
C VAL A 105 -0.53 -16.75 10.13
N LEU A 106 0.14 -17.51 9.28
CA LEU A 106 1.38 -18.23 9.58
C LEU A 106 2.62 -17.46 9.07
N GLY A 107 2.45 -16.72 7.97
CA GLY A 107 3.45 -15.82 7.41
C GLY A 107 2.96 -15.18 6.11
N CYS A 108 3.46 -13.99 5.79
CA CYS A 108 3.10 -13.22 4.60
C CYS A 108 4.36 -12.73 3.87
N GLN A 109 4.20 -12.46 2.58
CA GLN A 109 5.22 -11.82 1.74
C GLN A 109 4.54 -10.82 0.78
N GLU A 110 5.16 -9.66 0.60
CA GLU A 110 4.80 -8.71 -0.45
C GLU A 110 5.22 -9.26 -1.83
N VAL A 111 4.29 -9.26 -2.77
CA VAL A 111 4.51 -9.74 -4.14
C VAL A 111 4.26 -8.60 -5.12
N TYR A 112 5.30 -8.23 -5.85
CA TYR A 112 5.25 -7.24 -6.90
C TYR A 112 4.81 -7.90 -8.20
N VAL A 113 3.79 -7.36 -8.87
CA VAL A 113 3.40 -7.84 -10.21
C VAL A 113 4.53 -7.77 -11.24
N GLN A 114 5.51 -6.89 -11.01
CA GLN A 114 6.71 -6.78 -11.82
C GLN A 114 7.65 -7.96 -11.63
N GLU A 115 7.66 -8.60 -10.46
CA GLU A 115 8.50 -9.78 -10.18
C GLU A 115 7.83 -11.08 -10.61
N ALA A 116 6.56 -11.02 -10.99
CA ALA A 116 5.82 -12.12 -11.59
C ALA A 116 6.29 -12.40 -13.03
N PHE A 117 7.38 -13.17 -13.16
CA PHE A 117 7.98 -13.69 -14.41
C PHE A 117 7.98 -15.22 -14.50
N GLY A 118 6.91 -15.84 -14.03
CA GLY A 118 6.65 -17.26 -14.00
C GLY A 118 6.52 -17.91 -15.37
N HIS A 119 6.77 -19.22 -15.36
CA HIS A 119 6.74 -20.10 -16.52
C HIS A 119 5.35 -20.25 -17.17
N LEU A 120 4.29 -19.81 -16.47
CA LEU A 120 2.89 -19.92 -16.90
C LEU A 120 2.44 -18.77 -17.82
N GLY A 121 3.29 -17.75 -18.03
CA GLY A 121 3.05 -16.65 -18.95
C GLY A 121 3.28 -15.27 -18.35
N ARG A 122 2.91 -14.23 -19.10
CA ARG A 122 3.08 -12.82 -18.67
C ARG A 122 2.28 -12.55 -17.39
N HIS A 123 2.90 -11.88 -16.41
CA HIS A 123 2.31 -11.55 -15.09
C HIS A 123 1.85 -12.76 -14.27
N THR A 124 2.43 -13.93 -14.54
CA THR A 124 2.39 -15.08 -13.62
C THR A 124 3.71 -15.13 -12.88
N GLY A 125 3.79 -15.71 -11.70
CA GLY A 125 5.00 -15.81 -10.90
C GLY A 125 4.89 -16.94 -9.91
N ASP A 126 5.97 -17.21 -9.19
CA ASP A 126 5.98 -18.09 -8.04
C ASP A 126 6.73 -17.44 -6.88
N GLY A 127 6.48 -17.93 -5.67
CA GLY A 127 7.07 -17.39 -4.45
C GLY A 127 7.09 -18.41 -3.31
N TRP A 128 7.88 -18.12 -2.29
CA TRP A 128 8.12 -19.02 -1.16
C TRP A 128 7.86 -18.31 0.16
N LEU A 129 6.91 -18.83 0.93
CA LEU A 129 6.64 -18.34 2.29
C LEU A 129 7.44 -19.20 3.29
N GLY A 130 8.41 -18.55 3.93
CA GLY A 130 9.08 -19.10 5.11
C GLY A 130 8.16 -19.01 6.31
N VAL A 131 7.57 -20.14 6.71
CA VAL A 131 6.69 -20.26 7.87
C VAL A 131 7.31 -21.24 8.86
N GLU A 132 7.10 -21.02 10.16
CA GLU A 132 7.71 -21.84 11.23
C GLU A 132 7.19 -23.29 11.22
N ASP A 133 5.87 -23.46 11.03
CA ASP A 133 5.18 -24.76 10.98
C ASP A 133 4.43 -24.90 9.63
N PRO A 134 5.11 -25.19 8.50
CA PRO A 134 4.48 -25.27 7.18
C PRO A 134 3.33 -26.27 7.10
N GLU A 135 3.36 -27.32 7.91
CA GLU A 135 2.31 -28.33 7.99
C GLU A 135 0.95 -27.80 8.44
N ARG A 136 0.92 -26.65 9.14
CA ARG A 136 -0.31 -25.98 9.56
C ARG A 136 -0.99 -25.20 8.44
N THR A 137 -0.31 -24.97 7.32
CA THR A 137 -0.87 -24.24 6.19
C THR A 137 -2.07 -25.00 5.62
N ALA A 138 -3.22 -24.37 5.66
CA ALA A 138 -4.47 -24.85 5.09
C ALA A 138 -4.80 -24.15 3.77
N GLU A 139 -4.48 -22.87 3.65
CA GLU A 139 -4.70 -22.05 2.46
C GLU A 139 -3.57 -21.03 2.25
N VAL A 140 -3.42 -20.56 1.01
CA VAL A 140 -2.61 -19.39 0.66
C VAL A 140 -3.55 -18.35 0.05
N LEU A 141 -3.60 -17.17 0.65
CA LEU A 141 -4.55 -16.11 0.34
C LEU A 141 -3.84 -14.83 -0.09
N VAL A 142 -4.50 -14.05 -0.93
CA VAL A 142 -4.06 -12.71 -1.33
C VAL A 142 -4.88 -11.67 -0.58
N ILE A 143 -4.21 -10.65 -0.04
CA ILE A 143 -4.86 -9.46 0.52
C ILE A 143 -4.98 -8.43 -0.61
N PRO A 144 -6.19 -7.94 -0.94
CA PRO A 144 -6.38 -7.13 -2.13
C PRO A 144 -5.88 -5.68 -1.99
N ASN A 145 -5.54 -5.22 -0.79
CA ASN A 145 -5.04 -3.86 -0.59
C ASN A 145 -3.70 -3.67 -1.32
N ASP A 146 -3.65 -2.73 -2.27
CA ASP A 146 -2.43 -2.36 -2.97
C ASP A 146 -1.46 -1.63 -2.03
N ARG A 147 -0.24 -2.16 -1.97
CA ARG A 147 0.89 -1.66 -1.17
C ARG A 147 1.83 -0.76 -1.97
N SER A 148 1.54 -0.53 -3.26
CA SER A 148 2.44 0.17 -4.20
C SER A 148 2.52 1.70 -4.02
N ASP A 149 1.71 2.30 -3.15
CA ASP A 149 1.56 3.76 -3.08
C ASP A 149 2.91 4.47 -2.91
N GLN A 150 3.19 5.44 -3.76
CA GLN A 150 4.56 5.97 -3.97
C GLN A 150 4.94 7.08 -2.99
N ASP A 151 4.03 7.50 -2.12
CA ASP A 151 4.30 8.49 -1.08
C ASP A 151 3.76 8.07 0.30
N LEU A 152 4.16 6.87 0.75
CA LEU A 152 3.90 6.36 2.10
C LEU A 152 4.59 7.17 3.22
N ARG A 153 5.07 8.38 2.93
CA ARG A 153 5.65 9.23 3.97
C ARG A 153 4.54 9.63 4.94
N SER A 154 4.69 9.23 6.19
CA SER A 154 3.80 9.73 7.24
C SER A 154 4.07 11.21 7.52
N CYS A 155 3.13 11.87 8.20
CA CYS A 155 3.30 13.23 8.70
C CYS A 155 4.55 13.40 9.57
N ASP A 156 4.93 12.36 10.32
CA ASP A 156 6.13 12.35 11.17
C ASP A 156 7.43 12.30 10.34
N GLN A 157 7.39 11.66 9.17
CA GLN A 157 8.52 11.57 8.25
C GLN A 157 8.66 12.84 7.41
N ASP A 158 7.54 13.38 6.92
CA ASP A 158 7.51 14.61 6.16
C ASP A 158 6.19 15.37 6.36
N MET A 159 6.21 16.40 7.20
CA MET A 159 5.00 17.19 7.48
C MET A 159 4.46 17.98 6.27
N LYS A 160 5.26 18.16 5.20
CA LYS A 160 4.85 18.93 4.02
C LYS A 160 4.30 18.05 2.91
N ASP A 161 4.97 16.93 2.69
CA ASP A 161 4.69 16.05 1.56
C ASP A 161 4.12 14.70 2.00
N GLY A 162 4.12 14.40 3.30
CA GLY A 162 3.51 13.19 3.87
C GLY A 162 2.06 13.39 4.30
N GLY A 163 1.50 12.36 4.92
CA GLY A 163 0.08 12.31 5.28
C GLY A 163 -0.75 11.46 4.30
N GLY A 164 -2.06 11.43 4.52
CA GLY A 164 -3.01 10.74 3.65
C GLY A 164 -3.49 9.40 4.21
N ILE A 165 -4.07 8.59 3.32
CA ILE A 165 -4.53 7.23 3.64
C ILE A 165 -3.42 6.27 3.20
N HIS A 166 -2.89 5.52 4.15
CA HIS A 166 -1.89 4.50 3.92
C HIS A 166 -2.54 3.12 3.80
N PRO A 167 -1.99 2.18 3.02
CA PRO A 167 -2.47 0.81 3.03
C PRO A 167 -2.28 0.19 4.43
N PRO A 168 -3.12 -0.80 4.81
CA PRO A 168 -2.93 -1.51 6.07
C PRO A 168 -1.58 -2.21 6.09
N ASP A 169 -0.95 -2.29 7.26
CA ASP A 169 0.29 -3.05 7.44
C ASP A 169 0.12 -4.51 7.01
N SER A 170 1.19 -5.13 6.51
CA SER A 170 1.20 -6.57 6.25
C SER A 170 0.89 -7.33 7.53
N PRO A 171 -0.01 -8.33 7.51
CA PRO A 171 -0.33 -9.09 8.71
C PRO A 171 0.87 -9.81 9.29
N LEU A 172 0.86 -9.97 10.61
CA LEU A 172 1.87 -10.71 11.35
C LEU A 172 1.39 -12.12 11.66
N PRO A 173 2.30 -13.09 11.89
CA PRO A 173 1.92 -14.41 12.37
C PRO A 173 1.06 -14.33 13.64
N GLY A 174 -0.10 -14.99 13.63
CA GLY A 174 -1.10 -14.94 14.70
C GLY A 174 -2.24 -13.95 14.46
N ASP A 175 -2.15 -13.07 13.46
CA ASP A 175 -3.26 -12.20 13.07
C ASP A 175 -4.37 -13.01 12.39
N GLN A 176 -5.62 -12.58 12.57
CA GLN A 176 -6.79 -13.16 11.93
C GLN A 176 -7.10 -12.42 10.62
N LEU A 177 -7.29 -13.17 9.53
CA LEU A 177 -7.85 -12.67 8.27
C LEU A 177 -9.35 -12.94 8.15
#